data_AF-W8YMV9-F1
#
_entry.id   AF-W8YMV9-F1
#
_cell.length_a   1.000
_cell.length_b   1.000
_cell.length_c   1.000
_cell.angle_alpha   90.00
_cell.angle_beta   90.00
_cell.angle_gamma   90.00
#
_symmetry.space_group_name_H-M   'P 1'
#
loop_
_entity.id
_entity.type
_entity.pdbx_description
1 polymer ?
#
loop_
_entity_poly.entity_id
_entity_poly.type
_entity_poly.pdbx_seq_one_letter_code
_entity_poly.pdbx_strand_id
1 'polypeptide(L)'
;MSVGPAYRFRTLSAIKSPYSNRKVALRMTLTLDNVRAKSSAKLIGLFPVVAAASNVLIERCYNRGVPIVITQGLRTYAEQDALYTQGRTKPGAIVTNARGGYSNHNFGVAIDFALLLPDGRTCSWDTKRDGDRDGVADWNEVVAEAKRLGFEWGGDWRTFTDLPHFEMTFGISTAAYRGGQRPTAAQVAAAYAKINEGATEMKREDADAVIAYLKTAYGAAKTAAERKELGRLADVLRVASGQQPQNK
;
A
#
# COMPACT_ATOMS: atom_id res chain seq x y z
N MET A 1 25.78 -34.24 76.26
CA MET A 1 25.45 -32.86 75.85
C MET A 1 25.75 -32.71 74.36
N SER A 2 24.73 -32.31 73.60
CA SER A 2 24.74 -31.72 72.24
C SER A 2 25.40 -32.48 71.07
N VAL A 3 24.57 -33.13 70.26
CA VAL A 3 24.77 -33.26 68.81
C VAL A 3 23.54 -32.68 68.12
N GLY A 4 23.69 -31.50 67.49
CA GLY A 4 22.63 -30.83 66.72
C GLY A 4 22.67 -31.25 65.23
N PRO A 5 21.53 -31.33 64.54
CA PRO A 5 21.47 -31.88 63.18
C PRO A 5 21.67 -30.83 62.09
N ALA A 6 22.16 -31.33 60.96
CA ALA A 6 22.46 -30.64 59.72
C ALA A 6 21.29 -29.82 59.14
N TYR A 7 21.55 -28.56 58.80
CA TYR A 7 20.65 -27.73 58.01
C TYR A 7 20.80 -28.05 56.52
N ARG A 8 19.72 -28.57 55.92
CA ARG A 8 19.56 -28.77 54.48
C ARG A 8 19.35 -27.42 53.78
N PHE A 9 20.11 -27.19 52.71
CA PHE A 9 19.82 -26.15 51.72
C PHE A 9 18.47 -26.40 51.06
N ARG A 10 17.54 -25.46 51.22
CA ARG A 10 16.31 -25.37 50.42
C ARG A 10 16.60 -24.44 49.25
N THR A 11 16.67 -24.99 48.04
CA THR A 11 16.65 -24.24 46.80
C THR A 11 15.34 -23.45 46.72
N LEU A 12 15.44 -22.12 46.57
CA LEU A 12 14.29 -21.28 46.27
C LEU A 12 13.77 -21.65 44.89
N SER A 13 12.59 -22.29 44.88
CA SER A 13 11.80 -22.55 43.69
C SER A 13 11.45 -21.21 43.03
N ALA A 14 11.60 -21.19 41.70
CA ALA A 14 11.38 -20.04 40.84
C ALA A 14 10.04 -19.35 41.11
N ILE A 15 10.09 -18.02 41.23
CA ILE A 15 8.93 -17.14 41.09
C ILE A 15 8.39 -17.35 39.67
N LYS A 16 7.28 -18.09 39.56
CA LYS A 16 6.53 -18.19 38.30
C LYS A 16 5.93 -16.82 38.01
N SER A 17 6.49 -16.15 37.00
CA SER A 17 5.83 -15.02 36.34
C SER A 17 4.40 -15.43 35.95
N PRO A 18 3.37 -14.61 36.21
CA PRO A 18 1.99 -14.92 35.84
C PRO A 18 1.74 -14.91 34.32
N TYR A 19 2.76 -14.70 33.49
CA TYR A 19 2.68 -14.78 32.04
C TYR A 19 3.16 -16.15 31.55
N SER A 20 2.38 -17.21 31.85
CA SER A 20 2.52 -18.50 31.18
C SER A 20 1.16 -19.00 30.70
N ASN A 21 1.12 -19.35 29.41
CA ASN A 21 0.05 -20.05 28.71
C ASN A 21 -1.24 -19.28 28.36
N ARG A 22 -1.09 -18.21 27.59
CA ARG A 22 -1.96 -18.06 26.41
C ARG A 22 -1.10 -18.15 25.17
N LYS A 23 -1.29 -19.18 24.35
CA LYS A 23 -1.09 -19.04 22.91
C LYS A 23 -2.10 -17.99 22.43
N VAL A 24 -1.80 -16.71 22.67
CA VAL A 24 -2.35 -15.65 21.85
C VAL A 24 -1.74 -15.94 20.49
N ALA A 25 -2.52 -16.52 19.58
CA ALA A 25 -2.15 -16.53 18.18
C ALA A 25 -1.77 -15.08 17.88
N LEU A 26 -0.48 -14.85 17.60
CA LEU A 26 0.03 -13.56 17.18
C LEU A 26 -0.82 -13.19 15.96
N ARG A 27 -1.85 -12.36 16.14
CA ARG A 27 -2.54 -11.74 15.01
C ARG A 27 -1.42 -10.94 14.36
N MET A 28 -0.86 -11.45 13.27
CA MET A 28 0.06 -10.65 12.48
C MET A 28 -0.76 -9.48 12.00
N THR A 29 -0.57 -8.33 12.66
CA THR A 29 -1.13 -7.07 12.18
C THR A 29 -0.53 -6.87 10.80
N LEU A 30 -1.39 -6.86 9.78
CA LEU A 30 -0.99 -6.65 8.41
C LEU A 30 -0.29 -5.28 8.34
N THR A 31 1.01 -5.25 8.08
CA THR A 31 1.77 -3.99 7.94
C THR A 31 1.58 -3.42 6.54
N LEU A 32 1.77 -2.12 6.37
CA LEU A 32 1.74 -1.48 5.05
C LEU A 32 2.72 -2.15 4.06
N ASP A 33 3.92 -2.51 4.53
CA ASP A 33 4.90 -3.23 3.70
C ASP A 33 4.39 -4.59 3.23
N ASN A 34 3.70 -5.34 4.10
CA ASN A 34 3.05 -6.59 3.71
C ASN A 34 1.96 -6.38 2.66
N VAL A 35 1.21 -5.27 2.73
CA VAL A 35 0.17 -4.93 1.73
C VAL A 35 0.81 -4.55 0.40
N ARG A 36 1.80 -3.65 0.41
CA ARG A 36 2.54 -3.23 -0.79
C ARG A 36 3.20 -4.40 -1.50
N ALA A 37 3.81 -5.31 -0.74
CA ALA A 37 4.48 -6.49 -1.28
C ALA A 37 3.56 -7.35 -2.15
N LYS A 38 2.26 -7.43 -1.82
CA LYS A 38 1.26 -8.20 -2.59
C LYS A 38 0.98 -7.63 -3.97
N SER A 39 1.15 -6.32 -4.14
CA SER A 39 0.90 -5.62 -5.39
C SER A 39 2.17 -5.45 -6.24
N SER A 40 3.36 -5.56 -5.63
CA SER A 40 4.65 -5.20 -6.23
C SER A 40 4.87 -5.75 -7.64
N ALA A 41 4.61 -7.04 -7.85
CA ALA A 41 4.77 -7.70 -9.15
C ALA A 41 3.81 -7.13 -10.23
N LYS A 42 2.61 -6.69 -9.84
CA LYS A 42 1.62 -6.11 -10.76
C LYS A 42 1.92 -4.66 -11.13
N LEU A 43 2.80 -3.99 -10.39
CA LEU A 43 3.21 -2.63 -10.70
C LEU A 43 4.37 -2.56 -11.72
N ILE A 44 5.03 -3.71 -11.99
CA ILE A 44 6.12 -3.79 -12.96
C ILE A 44 5.57 -3.52 -14.37
N GLY A 45 6.25 -2.63 -15.09
CA GLY A 45 5.91 -2.28 -16.48
C GLY A 45 4.74 -1.30 -16.62
N LEU A 46 4.12 -0.88 -15.52
CA LEU A 46 3.23 0.27 -15.54
C LEU A 46 4.03 1.54 -15.90
N PHE A 47 3.32 2.50 -16.49
CA PHE A 47 3.88 3.83 -16.71
C PHE A 47 4.24 4.46 -15.34
N PRO A 48 5.40 5.12 -15.17
CA PRO A 48 5.94 5.45 -13.85
C PRO A 48 4.98 6.22 -12.92
N VAL A 49 4.24 7.19 -13.45
CA VAL A 49 3.27 7.95 -12.64
C VAL A 49 2.06 7.10 -12.22
N VAL A 50 1.68 6.10 -13.01
CA VAL A 50 0.59 5.16 -12.68
C VAL A 50 1.04 4.20 -11.58
N ALA A 51 2.28 3.71 -11.64
CA ALA A 51 2.88 2.91 -10.56
C ALA A 51 2.98 3.72 -9.25
N ALA A 52 3.38 4.99 -9.33
CA ALA A 52 3.43 5.88 -8.17
C ALA A 52 2.04 6.11 -7.57
N ALA A 53 1.04 6.46 -8.40
CA ALA A 53 -0.34 6.62 -7.97
C ALA A 53 -0.89 5.34 -7.32
N SER A 54 -0.60 4.18 -7.89
CA SER A 54 -1.04 2.89 -7.35
C SER A 54 -0.46 2.63 -5.95
N ASN A 55 0.82 2.96 -5.72
CA ASN A 55 1.44 2.83 -4.40
C ASN A 55 0.83 3.79 -3.37
N VAL A 56 0.57 5.03 -3.76
CA VAL A 56 -0.10 6.02 -2.89
C VAL A 56 -1.53 5.60 -2.60
N LEU A 57 -2.25 5.03 -3.58
CA LEU A 57 -3.59 4.49 -3.38
C LEU A 57 -3.59 3.37 -2.33
N ILE A 58 -2.67 2.40 -2.45
CA ILE A 58 -2.51 1.31 -1.47
C ILE A 58 -2.30 1.88 -0.06
N GLU A 59 -1.42 2.88 0.06
CA GLU A 59 -1.10 3.53 1.34
C GLU A 59 -2.29 4.30 1.93
N ARG A 60 -2.96 5.13 1.13
CA ARG A 60 -4.12 5.91 1.59
C ARG A 60 -5.25 5.00 2.04
N CYS A 61 -5.55 3.95 1.28
CA CYS A 61 -6.58 2.99 1.64
C CYS A 61 -6.19 2.19 2.91
N TYR A 62 -4.92 1.76 3.02
CA TYR A 62 -4.41 1.11 4.24
C TYR A 62 -4.54 2.00 5.48
N ASN A 63 -4.14 3.29 5.38
CA ASN A 63 -4.19 4.23 6.50
C ASN A 63 -5.60 4.53 6.98
N ARG A 64 -6.60 4.29 6.13
CA ARG A 64 -8.02 4.40 6.48
C ARG A 64 -8.63 3.10 7.03
N GLY A 65 -7.90 1.99 7.03
CA GLY A 65 -8.43 0.69 7.47
C GLY A 65 -9.02 -0.18 6.37
N VAL A 66 -8.90 0.24 5.10
CA VAL A 66 -9.41 -0.46 3.91
C VAL A 66 -8.23 -0.94 3.05
N PRO A 67 -7.46 -1.96 3.47
CA PRO A 67 -6.32 -2.42 2.68
C PRO A 67 -6.79 -3.00 1.33
N ILE A 68 -6.04 -2.73 0.27
CA ILE A 68 -6.30 -3.23 -1.09
C ILE A 68 -5.09 -3.98 -1.65
N VAL A 69 -5.33 -4.76 -2.71
CA VAL A 69 -4.28 -5.33 -3.55
C VAL A 69 -4.55 -5.00 -5.00
N ILE A 70 -3.48 -4.74 -5.76
CA ILE A 70 -3.55 -4.62 -7.22
C ILE A 70 -3.48 -6.03 -7.81
N THR A 71 -4.55 -6.43 -8.51
CA THR A 71 -4.72 -7.77 -9.05
C THR A 71 -4.25 -7.87 -10.50
N GLN A 72 -4.34 -6.78 -11.26
CA GLN A 72 -3.84 -6.66 -12.64
C GLN A 72 -3.16 -5.31 -12.85
N GLY A 73 -2.14 -5.28 -13.69
CA GLY A 73 -1.43 -4.08 -14.11
C GLY A 73 -1.15 -4.14 -15.62
N LEU A 74 0.12 -4.03 -16.03
CA LEU A 74 0.49 -4.25 -17.43
C LEU A 74 0.10 -5.67 -17.88
N ARG A 75 -0.50 -5.77 -19.06
CA ARG A 75 -0.81 -7.03 -19.73
C ARG A 75 -0.27 -6.99 -21.15
N THR A 76 0.53 -7.96 -21.57
CA THR A 76 0.99 -8.08 -22.95
C THR A 76 -0.18 -8.31 -23.91
N TYR A 77 0.02 -8.08 -25.21
CA TYR A 77 -1.03 -8.31 -26.22
C TYR A 77 -1.43 -9.79 -26.25
N ALA A 78 -0.47 -10.71 -26.13
CA ALA A 78 -0.72 -12.14 -26.12
C ALA A 78 -1.55 -12.59 -24.90
N GLU A 79 -1.25 -12.05 -23.71
CA GLU A 79 -2.04 -12.32 -22.50
C GLU A 79 -3.47 -11.77 -22.64
N GLN A 80 -3.64 -10.59 -23.24
CA GLN A 80 -4.95 -10.01 -23.49
C GLN A 80 -5.76 -10.83 -24.51
N ASP A 81 -5.13 -11.29 -25.59
CA ASP A 81 -5.78 -12.17 -26.56
C ASP A 81 -6.17 -13.51 -25.91
N ALA A 82 -5.33 -14.06 -25.01
CA ALA A 82 -5.69 -15.25 -24.26
C ALA A 82 -6.97 -15.03 -23.42
N LEU A 83 -7.09 -13.90 -22.71
CA LEU A 83 -8.33 -13.55 -21.99
C LEU A 83 -9.51 -13.34 -22.94
N TYR A 84 -9.29 -12.70 -24.08
CA TYR A 84 -10.34 -12.49 -25.08
C TYR A 84 -10.89 -13.82 -25.62
N THR A 85 -10.06 -14.85 -25.76
CA THR A 85 -10.51 -16.18 -26.22
C THR A 85 -11.37 -16.94 -25.20
N GLN A 86 -11.33 -16.59 -23.91
CA GLN A 86 -12.12 -17.23 -22.87
C GLN A 86 -13.63 -16.97 -23.05
N GLY A 87 -14.43 -18.03 -22.96
CA GLY A 87 -15.88 -17.99 -23.22
C GLY A 87 -16.26 -17.77 -24.69
N ARG A 88 -15.27 -17.79 -25.61
CA ARG A 88 -15.48 -17.67 -27.05
C ARG A 88 -14.96 -18.89 -27.79
N THR A 89 -13.64 -19.08 -27.78
CA THR A 89 -12.97 -20.22 -28.42
C THR A 89 -12.31 -21.16 -27.41
N LYS A 90 -12.27 -20.76 -26.13
CA LYS A 90 -11.89 -21.60 -24.98
C LYS A 90 -13.02 -21.60 -23.94
N PRO A 91 -13.19 -22.67 -23.14
CA PRO A 91 -14.14 -22.68 -22.03
C PRO A 91 -13.88 -21.57 -21.00
N GLY A 92 -14.91 -21.20 -20.24
CA GLY A 92 -14.86 -20.20 -19.17
C GLY A 92 -15.82 -19.03 -19.40
N ALA A 93 -15.92 -18.12 -18.44
CA ALA A 93 -16.72 -16.91 -18.58
C ALA A 93 -16.02 -15.89 -19.48
N ILE A 94 -16.78 -15.07 -20.21
CA ILE A 94 -16.22 -13.89 -20.89
C ILE A 94 -15.80 -12.88 -19.83
N VAL A 95 -14.49 -12.60 -19.76
CA VAL A 95 -13.90 -11.65 -18.79
C VAL A 95 -13.41 -10.35 -19.42
N THR A 96 -13.46 -10.24 -20.75
CA THR A 96 -13.11 -9.02 -21.48
C THR A 96 -13.73 -9.00 -22.87
N ASN A 97 -13.97 -7.79 -23.39
CA ASN A 97 -14.36 -7.55 -24.78
C ASN A 97 -13.20 -7.02 -25.64
N ALA A 98 -12.04 -6.73 -25.04
CA ALA A 98 -10.90 -6.15 -25.72
C ALA A 98 -9.92 -7.24 -26.20
N ARG A 99 -9.49 -7.14 -27.45
CA ARG A 99 -8.36 -7.92 -27.99
C ARG A 99 -7.01 -7.30 -27.59
N GLY A 100 -5.93 -8.00 -27.85
CA GLY A 100 -4.57 -7.50 -27.69
C GLY A 100 -4.36 -6.15 -28.38
N GLY A 101 -3.88 -5.16 -27.62
CA GLY A 101 -3.70 -3.78 -28.06
C GLY A 101 -4.96 -2.92 -28.02
N TYR A 102 -6.10 -3.44 -27.57
CA TYR A 102 -7.36 -2.70 -27.41
C TYR A 102 -7.77 -2.52 -25.95
N SER A 103 -6.92 -2.92 -25.01
CA SER A 103 -7.10 -2.66 -23.58
C SER A 103 -6.05 -1.65 -23.08
N ASN A 104 -6.44 -0.76 -22.16
CA ASN A 104 -5.50 0.17 -21.53
C ASN A 104 -4.45 -0.53 -20.65
N HIS A 105 -4.73 -1.75 -20.18
CA HIS A 105 -3.71 -2.61 -19.55
C HIS A 105 -2.55 -2.93 -20.49
N ASN A 106 -2.76 -2.89 -21.81
CA ASN A 106 -1.69 -3.16 -22.78
C ASN A 106 -0.62 -2.08 -22.89
N PHE A 107 -0.88 -0.92 -22.28
CA PHE A 107 -0.01 0.26 -22.36
C PHE A 107 0.52 0.68 -20.99
N GLY A 108 0.27 -0.12 -19.95
CA GLY A 108 0.73 0.17 -18.59
C GLY A 108 0.04 1.36 -17.94
N VAL A 109 -1.16 1.71 -18.39
CA VAL A 109 -1.92 2.88 -17.92
C VAL A 109 -3.23 2.53 -17.22
N ALA A 110 -3.39 1.25 -16.85
CA ALA A 110 -4.55 0.76 -16.10
C ALA A 110 -4.13 -0.27 -15.05
N ILE A 111 -4.94 -0.36 -13.99
CA ILE A 111 -4.82 -1.33 -12.90
C ILE A 111 -6.20 -1.87 -12.54
N ASP A 112 -6.23 -3.11 -12.05
CA ASP A 112 -7.42 -3.65 -11.36
C ASP A 112 -7.10 -3.85 -9.89
N PHE A 113 -8.07 -3.59 -9.00
CA PHE A 113 -7.90 -3.80 -7.57
C PHE A 113 -8.88 -4.82 -6.98
N ALA A 114 -8.61 -5.27 -5.75
CA ALA A 114 -9.56 -5.96 -4.90
C ALA A 114 -9.36 -5.52 -3.44
N LEU A 115 -10.40 -5.68 -2.62
CA LEU A 115 -10.31 -5.44 -1.18
C LEU A 115 -9.53 -6.60 -0.54
N LEU A 116 -8.48 -6.29 0.23
CA LEU A 116 -7.71 -7.29 0.97
C LEU A 116 -8.38 -7.52 2.32
N LEU A 117 -8.73 -8.76 2.64
CA LEU A 117 -9.42 -9.08 3.89
C LEU A 117 -8.45 -9.10 5.09
N PRO A 118 -8.97 -8.99 6.34
CA PRO A 118 -8.14 -8.87 7.54
C PRO A 118 -7.18 -10.04 7.81
N ASP A 119 -7.39 -11.19 7.17
CA ASP A 119 -6.45 -12.32 7.23
C ASP A 119 -5.16 -12.08 6.44
N GLY A 120 -5.10 -11.00 5.64
CA GLY A 120 -3.99 -10.64 4.79
C GLY A 120 -3.72 -11.65 3.67
N ARG A 121 -4.70 -12.47 3.30
CA ARG A 121 -4.55 -13.58 2.33
C ARG A 121 -5.68 -13.63 1.33
N THR A 122 -6.91 -13.46 1.79
CA THR A 122 -8.11 -13.51 0.94
C THR A 122 -8.49 -12.12 0.45
N CYS A 123 -9.13 -12.08 -0.72
CA CYS A 123 -9.61 -10.84 -1.31
C CYS A 123 -11.14 -10.89 -1.45
N SER A 124 -11.77 -9.72 -1.44
CA SER A 124 -13.19 -9.54 -1.69
C SER A 124 -13.42 -8.62 -2.88
N TRP A 125 -14.42 -8.97 -3.69
CA TRP A 125 -15.00 -8.13 -4.75
C TRP A 125 -16.43 -7.66 -4.39
N ASP A 126 -16.83 -7.83 -3.12
CA ASP A 126 -18.11 -7.32 -2.64
C ASP A 126 -18.06 -5.79 -2.53
N THR A 127 -18.73 -5.12 -3.46
CA THR A 127 -18.78 -3.65 -3.54
C THR A 127 -19.64 -3.01 -2.46
N LYS A 128 -20.37 -3.80 -1.67
CA LYS A 128 -21.20 -3.33 -0.54
C LYS A 128 -20.54 -3.59 0.81
N ARG A 129 -19.36 -4.21 0.83
CA ARG A 129 -18.63 -4.47 2.06
C ARG A 129 -18.29 -3.14 2.75
N ASP A 130 -18.60 -3.07 4.03
CA ASP A 130 -18.19 -2.02 4.97
C ASP A 130 -17.42 -2.72 6.10
N GLY A 131 -16.10 -2.84 5.90
CA GLY A 131 -15.22 -3.65 6.73
C GLY A 131 -14.74 -2.95 7.99
N ASP A 132 -14.56 -1.63 7.89
CA ASP A 132 -14.15 -0.76 8.98
C ASP A 132 -15.35 -0.21 9.79
N ARG A 133 -16.57 -0.38 9.27
CA ARG A 133 -17.86 -0.05 9.90
C ARG A 133 -18.05 1.45 10.08
N ASP A 134 -17.57 2.24 9.12
CA ASP A 134 -17.76 3.68 9.11
C ASP A 134 -19.09 4.14 8.46
N GLY A 135 -19.86 3.18 7.92
CA GLY A 135 -21.14 3.41 7.25
C GLY A 135 -21.00 3.74 5.76
N VAL A 136 -19.78 3.73 5.22
CA VAL A 136 -19.45 3.82 3.80
C VAL A 136 -18.99 2.44 3.32
N ALA A 137 -19.28 2.11 2.06
CA ALA A 137 -18.74 0.89 1.50
C ALA A 137 -17.26 1.08 1.14
N ASP A 138 -16.41 0.17 1.62
CA ASP A 138 -14.97 0.11 1.38
C ASP A 138 -14.61 0.39 -0.10
N TRP A 139 -15.39 -0.20 -1.02
CA TRP A 139 -15.19 -0.05 -2.46
C TRP A 139 -15.31 1.41 -2.91
N ASN A 140 -16.31 2.13 -2.39
CA ASN A 140 -16.55 3.53 -2.72
C ASN A 140 -15.45 4.43 -2.16
N GLU A 141 -14.88 4.09 -1.01
CA GLU A 141 -13.75 4.82 -0.44
C GLU A 141 -12.49 4.65 -1.30
N VAL A 142 -12.21 3.42 -1.74
CA VAL A 142 -11.09 3.16 -2.67
C VAL A 142 -11.28 3.94 -3.97
N VAL A 143 -12.49 3.94 -4.54
CA VAL A 143 -12.83 4.72 -5.75
C VAL A 143 -12.62 6.22 -5.52
N ALA A 144 -13.04 6.75 -4.37
CA ALA A 144 -12.86 8.15 -4.05
C ALA A 144 -11.37 8.53 -3.96
N GLU A 145 -10.55 7.71 -3.31
CA GLU A 145 -9.09 7.91 -3.26
C GLU A 145 -8.44 7.80 -4.64
N ALA A 146 -8.82 6.80 -5.45
CA ALA A 146 -8.29 6.64 -6.80
C ALA A 146 -8.59 7.87 -7.67
N LYS A 147 -9.83 8.39 -7.61
CA LYS A 147 -10.24 9.60 -8.33
C LYS A 147 -9.45 10.84 -7.88
N ARG A 148 -9.18 10.99 -6.58
CA ARG A 148 -8.32 12.09 -6.05
C ARG A 148 -6.91 12.01 -6.63
N LEU A 149 -6.36 10.81 -6.80
CA LEU A 149 -5.05 10.58 -7.40
C LEU A 149 -5.03 10.76 -8.93
N GLY A 150 -6.20 11.01 -9.54
CA GLY A 150 -6.33 11.27 -10.97
C GLY A 150 -6.68 10.06 -11.83
N PHE A 151 -7.06 8.93 -11.23
CA PHE A 151 -7.62 7.80 -11.98
C PHE A 151 -9.05 8.08 -12.44
N GLU A 152 -9.37 7.62 -13.65
CA GLU A 152 -10.73 7.36 -14.08
C GLU A 152 -11.15 5.96 -13.61
N TRP A 153 -12.44 5.75 -13.36
CA TRP A 153 -12.96 4.49 -12.82
C TRP A 153 -13.89 3.80 -13.83
N GLY A 154 -13.66 2.50 -14.07
CA GLY A 154 -14.49 1.68 -14.95
C GLY A 154 -15.92 1.51 -14.47
N GLY A 155 -16.18 1.76 -13.18
CA GLY A 155 -17.53 1.81 -12.63
C GLY A 155 -18.39 2.98 -13.13
N ASP A 156 -17.77 4.06 -13.62
CA ASP A 156 -18.49 5.21 -14.18
C ASP A 156 -18.88 5.01 -15.66
N TRP A 157 -18.42 3.92 -16.30
CA TRP A 157 -18.69 3.66 -17.70
C TRP A 157 -20.18 3.32 -17.93
N ARG A 158 -20.78 3.95 -18.94
CA ARG A 158 -22.20 3.77 -19.30
C ARG A 158 -22.53 2.38 -19.84
N THR A 159 -21.53 1.70 -20.41
CA THR A 159 -21.65 0.36 -20.98
C THR A 159 -20.44 -0.45 -20.53
N PHE A 160 -20.65 -1.73 -20.21
CA PHE A 160 -19.59 -2.63 -19.75
C PHE A 160 -18.84 -2.09 -18.53
N THR A 161 -19.62 -1.70 -17.51
CA THR A 161 -19.12 -1.30 -16.20
C THR A 161 -18.12 -2.32 -15.67
N ASP A 162 -16.89 -1.87 -15.42
CA ASP A 162 -15.80 -2.68 -14.92
C ASP A 162 -15.37 -2.15 -13.54
N LEU A 163 -15.98 -2.71 -12.49
CA LEU A 163 -15.88 -2.15 -11.15
C LEU A 163 -14.46 -2.18 -10.57
N PRO A 164 -13.61 -3.19 -10.82
CA PRO A 164 -12.23 -3.21 -10.35
C PRO A 164 -11.29 -2.25 -11.08
N HIS A 165 -11.69 -1.74 -12.25
CA HIS A 165 -10.77 -1.11 -13.20
C HIS A 165 -10.55 0.38 -12.90
N PHE A 166 -9.28 0.78 -12.85
CA PHE A 166 -8.87 2.18 -12.86
C PHE A 166 -7.89 2.45 -14.00
N GLU A 167 -7.97 3.65 -14.60
CA GLU A 167 -7.04 4.05 -15.65
C GLU A 167 -6.63 5.52 -15.62
N MET A 168 -5.44 5.80 -16.17
CA MET A 168 -4.94 7.14 -16.45
C MET A 168 -4.57 7.20 -17.94
N THR A 169 -5.55 7.42 -18.82
CA THR A 169 -5.33 7.39 -20.27
C THR A 169 -4.59 8.61 -20.81
N PHE A 170 -4.51 9.69 -20.02
CA PHE A 170 -4.01 11.00 -20.46
C PHE A 170 -4.72 11.53 -21.72
N GLY A 171 -5.98 11.13 -21.94
CA GLY A 171 -6.73 11.47 -23.15
C GLY A 171 -6.22 10.79 -24.43
N ILE A 172 -5.36 9.78 -24.32
CA ILE A 172 -4.81 9.03 -25.45
C ILE A 172 -5.63 7.75 -25.65
N SER A 173 -6.14 7.56 -26.85
CA SER A 173 -6.89 6.34 -27.20
C SER A 173 -5.97 5.13 -27.37
N THR A 174 -6.50 3.92 -27.22
CA THR A 174 -5.73 2.69 -27.48
C THR A 174 -5.18 2.64 -28.91
N ALA A 175 -5.90 3.21 -29.90
CA ALA A 175 -5.41 3.33 -31.27
C ALA A 175 -4.16 4.21 -31.37
N ALA A 176 -4.16 5.37 -30.70
CA ALA A 176 -3.02 6.25 -30.64
C ALA A 176 -1.83 5.62 -29.89
N TYR A 177 -2.09 4.89 -28.80
CA TYR A 177 -1.06 4.15 -28.09
C TYR A 177 -0.41 3.05 -28.93
N ARG A 178 -1.20 2.30 -29.72
CA ARG A 178 -0.68 1.35 -30.73
C ARG A 178 0.17 2.05 -31.78
N GLY A 179 -0.21 3.27 -32.16
CA GLY A 179 0.57 4.15 -33.05
C GLY A 179 1.84 4.75 -32.43
N GLY A 180 2.15 4.44 -31.16
CA GLY A 180 3.36 4.89 -30.47
C GLY A 180 3.20 6.19 -29.69
N GLN A 181 2.02 6.83 -29.69
CA GLN A 181 1.79 8.03 -28.89
C GLN A 181 1.96 7.71 -27.40
N ARG A 182 2.58 8.63 -26.65
CA ARG A 182 2.78 8.54 -25.20
C ARG A 182 2.40 9.85 -24.53
N PRO A 183 2.13 9.85 -23.21
CA PRO A 183 1.82 11.07 -22.46
C PRO A 183 2.95 12.09 -22.60
N THR A 184 2.57 13.36 -22.75
CA THR A 184 3.54 14.47 -22.76
C THR A 184 4.10 14.72 -21.37
N ALA A 185 5.27 15.35 -21.27
CA ALA A 185 5.86 15.72 -19.99
C ALA A 185 4.92 16.56 -19.12
N ALA A 186 4.15 17.46 -19.73
CA ALA A 186 3.15 18.28 -19.04
C ALA A 186 2.01 17.44 -18.44
N GLN A 187 1.48 16.46 -19.20
CA GLN A 187 0.44 15.56 -18.71
C GLN A 187 0.95 14.68 -17.56
N VAL A 188 2.20 14.20 -17.67
CA VAL A 188 2.84 13.42 -16.60
C VAL A 188 3.06 14.29 -15.35
N ALA A 189 3.53 15.51 -15.50
CA ALA A 189 3.71 16.45 -14.40
C ALA A 189 2.39 16.79 -13.70
N ALA A 190 1.32 17.01 -14.48
CA ALA A 190 -0.02 17.25 -13.92
C ALA A 190 -0.55 16.05 -13.13
N ALA A 191 -0.30 14.82 -13.59
CA ALA A 191 -0.65 13.61 -12.84
C ALA A 191 0.15 13.50 -11.53
N TYR A 192 1.46 13.78 -11.55
CA TYR A 192 2.26 13.82 -10.32
C TYR A 192 1.80 14.91 -9.35
N ALA A 193 1.37 16.07 -9.85
CA ALA A 193 0.83 17.13 -9.00
C ALA A 193 -0.41 16.66 -8.22
N LYS A 194 -1.33 15.92 -8.86
CA LYS A 194 -2.49 15.31 -8.17
C LYS A 194 -2.10 14.28 -7.12
N ILE A 195 -1.09 13.44 -7.40
CA ILE A 195 -0.61 12.43 -6.45
C ILE A 195 -0.06 13.10 -5.18
N ASN A 196 0.63 14.22 -5.35
CA ASN A 196 1.23 15.00 -4.26
C ASN A 196 0.23 15.98 -3.61
N GLU A 197 -0.98 16.13 -4.16
CA GLU A 197 -2.00 17.01 -3.62
C GLU A 197 -2.45 16.50 -2.25
N GLY A 198 -2.35 17.37 -1.24
CA GLY A 198 -2.65 17.03 0.15
C GLY A 198 -1.59 16.19 0.85
N ALA A 199 -0.45 15.91 0.22
CA ALA A 199 0.72 15.45 0.96
C ALA A 199 1.11 16.58 1.94
N THR A 200 0.92 16.36 3.24
CA THR A 200 1.44 17.28 4.26
C THR A 200 2.96 17.27 4.15
N GLU A 201 3.53 18.33 3.59
CA GLU A 201 4.93 18.65 3.78
C GLU A 201 5.17 18.78 5.28
N MET A 202 6.20 18.08 5.78
CA MET A 202 6.65 18.29 7.14
C MET A 202 7.17 19.71 7.21
N LYS A 203 6.42 20.61 7.84
CA LYS A 203 6.87 21.99 8.02
C LYS A 203 8.13 22.00 8.86
N ARG A 204 9.03 22.94 8.56
CA ARG A 204 10.26 23.10 9.32
C ARG A 204 9.98 23.29 10.81
N GLU A 205 8.95 24.07 11.13
CA GLU A 205 8.55 24.34 12.52
C GLU A 205 8.11 23.07 13.25
N ASP A 206 7.31 22.23 12.59
CA ASP A 206 6.81 20.96 13.16
C ASP A 206 7.97 19.94 13.30
N ALA A 207 8.85 19.86 12.29
CA ALA A 207 10.05 19.03 12.36
C ALA A 207 10.96 19.46 13.51
N ASP A 208 11.23 20.76 13.65
CA ASP A 208 12.12 21.30 14.67
C ASP A 208 11.57 21.05 16.08
N ALA A 209 10.25 21.13 16.26
CA ALA A 209 9.58 20.80 17.52
C ALA A 209 9.76 19.32 17.89
N VAL A 210 9.57 18.40 16.95
CA VAL A 210 9.77 16.96 17.19
C VAL A 210 11.26 16.64 17.39
N ILE A 211 12.15 17.26 16.63
CA ILE A 211 13.61 17.12 16.80
C ILE A 211 14.05 17.59 18.19
N ALA A 212 13.47 18.67 18.73
CA ALA A 212 13.77 19.13 20.09
C ALA A 212 13.39 18.06 21.13
N TYR A 213 12.25 17.39 20.96
CA TYR A 213 11.86 16.27 21.81
C TYR A 213 12.83 15.08 21.69
N LEU A 214 13.21 14.71 20.46
CA LEU A 214 14.18 13.65 20.19
C LEU A 214 15.56 13.96 20.78
N LYS A 215 15.97 15.23 20.82
CA LYS A 215 17.25 15.67 21.42
C LYS A 215 17.26 15.44 22.93
N THR A 216 16.15 15.70 23.62
CA THR A 216 16.01 15.37 25.04
C THR A 216 16.10 13.86 25.26
N ALA A 217 15.39 13.07 24.44
CA ALA A 217 15.46 11.62 24.49
C ALA A 217 16.88 11.09 24.22
N TYR A 218 17.62 11.71 23.29
CA TYR A 218 19.01 11.36 22.95
C TYR A 218 19.95 11.56 24.15
N GLY A 219 19.75 12.64 24.91
CA GLY A 219 20.48 12.89 26.16
C GLY A 219 20.20 11.84 27.25
N ALA A 220 18.97 11.34 27.30
CA ALA A 220 18.53 10.34 28.29
C ALA A 220 18.78 8.87 27.87
N ALA A 221 19.15 8.63 26.61
CA ALA A 221 19.36 7.29 26.07
C ALA A 221 20.49 6.53 26.80
N LYS A 222 20.24 5.26 27.14
CA LYS A 222 21.14 4.44 27.96
C LYS A 222 22.13 3.66 27.11
N THR A 223 21.77 3.38 25.86
CA THR A 223 22.60 2.58 24.96
C THR A 223 23.05 3.37 23.74
N ALA A 224 24.16 2.94 23.12
CA ALA A 224 24.63 3.53 21.87
C ALA A 224 23.66 3.27 20.70
N ALA A 225 22.95 2.13 20.72
CA ALA A 225 21.96 1.79 19.71
C ALA A 225 20.75 2.75 19.75
N GLU A 226 20.22 3.04 20.95
CA GLU A 226 19.14 4.02 21.12
C GLU A 226 19.54 5.41 20.64
N ARG A 227 20.76 5.87 21.00
CA ARG A 227 21.28 7.16 20.52
C ARG A 227 21.36 7.21 19.00
N LYS A 228 21.90 6.15 18.38
CA LYS A 228 22.00 6.05 16.91
C LYS A 228 20.62 6.13 16.25
N GLU A 229 19.63 5.43 16.79
CA GLU A 229 18.27 5.44 16.24
C GLU A 229 17.60 6.81 16.41
N LEU A 230 17.74 7.46 17.56
CA LEU A 230 17.21 8.81 17.80
C LEU A 230 17.86 9.85 16.88
N GLY A 231 19.17 9.74 16.63
CA GLY A 231 19.88 10.56 15.66
C GLY A 231 19.38 10.36 14.23
N ARG A 232 19.21 9.09 13.81
CA ARG A 232 18.62 8.72 12.51
C ARG A 232 17.22 9.32 12.34
N LEU A 233 16.35 9.19 13.34
CA LEU A 233 15.00 9.74 13.32
C LEU A 233 14.99 11.27 13.19
N ALA A 234 15.90 11.96 13.89
CA ALA A 234 16.03 13.41 13.76
C ALA A 234 16.45 13.82 12.33
N ASP A 235 17.33 13.06 11.67
CA ASP A 235 17.72 13.33 10.29
C ASP A 235 16.62 13.02 9.27
N VAL A 236 15.80 11.99 9.52
CA VAL A 236 14.59 11.74 8.71
C VAL A 236 13.67 12.96 8.72
N LEU A 237 13.44 13.56 9.90
CA LEU A 237 12.59 14.75 10.03
C LEU A 237 13.20 16.00 9.38
N ARG A 238 14.54 16.15 9.44
CA ARG A 238 15.24 17.23 8.72
C ARG A 238 15.04 17.11 7.23
N VAL A 239 15.31 15.93 6.66
CA VAL A 239 15.16 15.69 5.22
C VAL A 239 13.71 15.86 4.79
N ALA A 240 12.75 15.34 5.57
CA ALA A 240 11.32 15.49 5.27
C ALA A 240 10.85 16.96 5.29
N SER A 241 11.54 17.85 6.01
CA SER A 241 11.28 19.29 6.06
C SER A 241 12.21 20.15 5.19
N GLY A 242 12.97 19.52 4.27
CA GLY A 242 13.88 20.21 3.36
C GLY A 242 15.19 20.71 4.00
N GLN A 243 15.48 20.32 5.24
CA GLN A 243 16.73 20.63 5.93
C GLN A 243 17.83 19.59 5.63
N GLN A 244 19.09 20.00 5.76
CA GLN A 244 20.23 19.09 5.63
C GLN A 244 20.35 18.15 6.85
N PRO A 245 20.68 16.86 6.66
CA PRO A 245 20.95 15.94 7.76
C PRO A 245 22.20 16.38 8.55
N GLN A 246 22.24 16.09 9.85
CA GLN A 246 23.32 16.49 10.75
C GLN A 246 24.25 15.34 11.13
N ASN A 247 23.75 14.10 11.18
CA ASN A 247 24.60 12.94 11.46
C ASN A 247 25.03 12.32 10.13
N LYS A 248 26.35 12.12 9.97
CA LYS A 248 26.95 11.35 8.88
C LYS A 248 27.30 9.95 9.36
#